data_AF-A0A2U1Q3R2-F1
#
_entry.id   AF-A0A2U1Q3R2-F1
#
_cell.length_a   1.000
_cell.length_b   1.000
_cell.length_c   1.000
_cell.angle_alpha   90.00
_cell.angle_beta   90.00
_cell.angle_gamma   90.00
#
_symmetry.space_group_name_H-M   'P 1'
#
loop_
_entity.id
_entity.type
_entity.pdbx_description
1 polymer ?
#
loop_
_entity_poly.entity_id
_entity_poly.type
_entity_poly.pdbx_seq_one_letter_code
_entity_poly.pdbx_strand_id
1 'polypeptide(L)'
;MKTTTRVHEDHLILWKLLSTSLNHRHRAQQLFQRDAQTITPEALKSVKAALATSEIDNKAETKKRAIPRKAAGQSWEDPTLADWPQNDFRLFCGDLGNEVNDDVLSKAFSRFPSFNMARVVRDKRTGKTKGYGFVSFANPTDLATALKEMNGKYVGNRPIKLRKSKWKERIDFEALEKQMQSGQKKPRLPKKSVLHK
;
A
#
# COMPACT_ATOMS: atom_id res chain seq x y z
N MET A 1 17.35 -86.52 -7.94
CA MET A 1 18.01 -85.26 -8.30
C MET A 1 17.13 -84.51 -9.30
N LYS A 2 16.39 -83.49 -8.86
CA LYS A 2 15.59 -82.63 -9.74
C LYS A 2 15.66 -81.20 -9.19
N THR A 3 16.38 -80.32 -9.86
CA THR A 3 16.41 -78.88 -9.59
C THR A 3 16.19 -78.16 -10.93
N THR A 4 14.94 -77.86 -11.26
CA THR A 4 14.56 -76.98 -12.38
C THR A 4 13.14 -76.49 -12.12
N THR A 5 13.01 -75.49 -11.23
CA THR A 5 11.73 -74.77 -11.03
C THR A 5 11.93 -73.35 -10.47
N ARG A 6 13.14 -72.76 -10.54
CA ARG A 6 13.39 -71.42 -9.96
C ARG A 6 13.39 -70.26 -10.96
N VAL A 7 13.54 -70.53 -12.26
CA VAL A 7 13.63 -69.47 -13.30
C VAL A 7 12.27 -69.01 -13.86
N HIS A 8 11.17 -69.71 -13.56
CA HIS A 8 9.86 -69.38 -14.15
C HIS A 8 9.06 -68.34 -13.35
N GLU A 9 9.25 -68.25 -12.02
CA GLU A 9 8.53 -67.28 -11.18
C GLU A 9 9.12 -65.86 -11.24
N ASP A 10 10.44 -65.74 -11.41
CA ASP A 10 11.12 -64.43 -11.49
C ASP A 10 10.75 -63.64 -12.76
N HIS A 11 10.42 -64.34 -13.85
CA HIS A 11 10.01 -63.70 -15.11
C HIS A 11 8.59 -63.12 -15.04
N LEU A 12 7.70 -63.73 -14.24
CA LEU A 12 6.32 -63.27 -14.02
C LEU A 12 6.25 -62.05 -13.08
N ILE A 13 7.16 -61.95 -12.11
CA ILE A 13 7.25 -60.80 -11.20
C ILE A 13 7.79 -59.57 -11.95
N LEU A 14 8.81 -59.75 -12.81
CA LEU A 14 9.33 -58.68 -13.66
C LEU A 14 8.27 -58.17 -14.66
N TRP A 15 7.46 -59.05 -15.25
CA TRP A 15 6.38 -58.61 -16.15
C TRP A 15 5.23 -57.90 -15.43
N LYS A 16 4.88 -58.29 -14.21
CA LYS A 16 3.89 -57.57 -13.38
C LYS A 16 4.39 -56.19 -12.94
N LEU A 17 5.68 -56.05 -12.58
CA LEU A 17 6.30 -54.78 -12.23
C LEU A 17 6.51 -53.85 -13.43
N LEU A 18 6.82 -54.40 -14.62
CA LEU A 18 6.85 -53.62 -15.86
C LEU A 18 5.44 -53.20 -16.31
N SER A 19 4.43 -54.05 -16.14
CA SER A 19 3.03 -53.74 -16.50
C SER A 19 2.42 -52.66 -15.60
N THR A 20 2.68 -52.68 -14.29
CA THR A 20 2.30 -51.58 -13.39
C THR A 20 3.04 -50.29 -13.74
N SER A 21 4.34 -50.34 -14.06
CA SER A 21 5.11 -49.17 -14.50
C SER A 21 4.58 -48.57 -15.82
N LEU A 22 4.15 -49.40 -16.77
CA LEU A 22 3.61 -48.97 -18.07
C LEU A 22 2.23 -48.29 -17.94
N ASN A 23 1.36 -48.83 -17.08
CA ASN A 23 0.06 -48.21 -16.76
C ASN A 23 0.21 -46.88 -16.02
N HIS A 24 1.21 -46.75 -15.15
CA HIS A 24 1.51 -45.49 -14.47
C HIS A 24 2.00 -44.41 -15.43
N ARG A 25 2.79 -44.75 -16.46
CA ARG A 25 3.25 -43.79 -17.48
C ARG A 25 2.11 -43.31 -18.37
N HIS A 26 1.20 -44.20 -18.78
CA HIS A 26 0.03 -43.82 -19.55
C HIS A 26 -0.92 -42.91 -18.76
N ARG A 27 -1.12 -43.19 -17.48
CA ARG A 27 -1.95 -42.37 -16.58
C ARG A 27 -1.31 -41.01 -16.28
N ALA A 28 0.02 -40.95 -16.15
CA ALA A 28 0.75 -39.70 -15.99
C ALA A 28 0.75 -38.82 -17.26
N GLN A 29 0.86 -39.43 -18.44
CA GLN A 29 0.72 -38.71 -19.72
C GLN A 29 -0.71 -38.16 -19.90
N GLN A 30 -1.74 -38.92 -19.54
CA GLN A 30 -3.12 -38.43 -19.60
C GLN A 30 -3.40 -37.29 -18.61
N LEU A 31 -2.82 -37.32 -17.40
CA LEU A 31 -2.92 -36.22 -16.45
C LEU A 31 -2.24 -34.95 -17.00
N PHE A 32 -1.03 -35.09 -17.55
CA PHE A 32 -0.27 -33.96 -18.10
C PHE A 32 -0.96 -33.30 -19.30
N GLN A 33 -1.58 -34.10 -20.18
CA GLN A 33 -2.39 -33.58 -21.30
C GLN A 33 -3.64 -32.81 -20.81
N ARG A 34 -4.20 -33.19 -19.66
CA ARG A 34 -5.39 -32.56 -19.06
C ARG A 34 -5.04 -31.22 -18.39
N ASP A 35 -3.90 -31.17 -17.72
CA ASP A 35 -3.43 -29.97 -17.03
C ASP A 35 -2.89 -28.91 -18.01
N ALA A 36 -2.39 -29.32 -19.18
CA ALA A 36 -1.91 -28.43 -20.24
C ALA A 36 -3.02 -27.61 -20.96
N GLN A 37 -4.31 -27.91 -20.75
CA GLN A 37 -5.43 -27.22 -21.40
C GLN A 37 -6.20 -26.24 -20.52
N THR A 38 -5.72 -25.94 -19.31
CA THR A 38 -6.45 -25.06 -18.39
C THR A 38 -5.87 -23.65 -18.33
N ILE A 39 -5.85 -22.94 -19.45
CA ILE A 39 -6.05 -21.48 -19.39
C ILE A 39 -7.56 -21.27 -19.53
N THR A 40 -8.27 -21.45 -18.43
CA THR A 40 -9.70 -21.15 -18.38
C THR A 40 -9.89 -19.65 -18.64
N PRO A 41 -10.89 -19.26 -19.44
CA PRO A 41 -11.21 -17.84 -19.65
C PRO A 41 -11.53 -17.12 -18.33
N GLU A 42 -11.99 -17.87 -17.32
CA GLU A 42 -12.23 -17.38 -15.96
C GLU A 42 -10.92 -16.97 -15.24
N ALA A 43 -9.84 -17.74 -15.40
CA ALA A 43 -8.53 -17.38 -14.84
C ALA A 43 -7.98 -16.11 -15.51
N LEU A 44 -8.14 -15.99 -16.84
CA LEU A 44 -7.74 -14.77 -17.55
C LEU A 44 -8.58 -13.55 -17.14
N LYS A 45 -9.88 -13.74 -16.89
CA LYS A 45 -10.79 -12.70 -16.38
C LYS A 45 -10.43 -12.28 -14.96
N SER A 46 -10.07 -13.23 -14.10
CA SER A 46 -9.61 -12.97 -12.73
C SER A 46 -8.30 -12.18 -12.70
N VAL A 47 -7.31 -12.55 -13.54
CA VAL A 47 -6.04 -11.81 -13.66
C VAL A 47 -6.27 -10.42 -14.25
N LYS A 48 -7.13 -10.27 -15.26
CA LYS A 48 -7.50 -8.96 -15.81
C LYS A 48 -8.26 -8.11 -14.79
N ALA A 49 -9.15 -8.70 -13.99
CA ALA A 49 -9.85 -8.00 -12.93
C ALA A 49 -8.90 -7.58 -11.81
N ALA A 50 -7.96 -8.44 -11.40
CA ALA A 50 -6.93 -8.13 -10.41
C ALA A 50 -5.99 -7.00 -10.90
N LEU A 51 -5.60 -7.02 -12.17
CA LEU A 51 -4.84 -5.93 -12.80
C LEU A 51 -5.67 -4.65 -12.85
N ALA A 52 -6.94 -4.72 -13.25
CA ALA A 52 -7.84 -3.55 -13.27
C ALA A 52 -8.07 -2.97 -11.86
N THR A 53 -8.21 -3.79 -10.82
CA THR A 53 -8.27 -3.31 -9.43
C THR A 53 -6.97 -2.67 -9.00
N SER A 54 -5.81 -3.24 -9.39
CA SER A 54 -4.51 -2.63 -9.08
C SER A 54 -4.29 -1.29 -9.81
N GLU A 55 -4.77 -1.15 -11.05
CA GLU A 55 -4.74 0.11 -11.81
C GLU A 55 -5.72 1.14 -11.23
N ILE A 56 -6.89 0.71 -10.73
CA ILE A 56 -7.86 1.59 -10.08
C ILE A 56 -7.34 2.04 -8.72
N ASP A 57 -6.68 1.19 -7.94
CA ASP A 57 -6.08 1.56 -6.64
C ASP A 57 -4.90 2.52 -6.84
N ASN A 58 -4.02 2.25 -7.81
CA ASN A 58 -2.97 3.21 -8.20
C ASN A 58 -3.55 4.52 -8.76
N LYS A 59 -4.66 4.47 -9.51
CA LYS A 59 -5.37 5.65 -10.04
C LYS A 59 -6.17 6.40 -8.97
N ALA A 60 -6.61 5.74 -7.91
CA ALA A 60 -7.28 6.32 -6.76
C ALA A 60 -6.28 6.99 -5.82
N GLU A 61 -5.09 6.41 -5.64
CA GLU A 61 -3.97 7.03 -4.93
C GLU A 61 -3.43 8.26 -5.67
N THR A 62 -3.27 8.19 -7.00
CA THR A 62 -2.87 9.36 -7.81
C THR A 62 -3.95 10.44 -7.96
N LYS A 63 -5.19 10.19 -7.52
CA LYS A 63 -6.28 11.18 -7.49
C LYS A 63 -6.46 11.90 -6.16
N LYS A 64 -5.58 11.70 -5.18
CA LYS A 64 -5.59 12.55 -3.98
C LYS A 64 -5.09 13.94 -4.35
N ARG A 65 -6.04 14.85 -4.60
CA ARG A 65 -5.80 16.22 -5.05
C ARG A 65 -4.86 16.93 -4.06
N ALA A 66 -3.78 17.50 -4.57
CA ALA A 66 -2.78 18.16 -3.74
C ALA A 66 -3.42 19.33 -2.97
N ILE A 67 -3.18 19.40 -1.67
CA ILE A 67 -3.81 20.40 -0.80
C ILE A 67 -3.06 21.74 -0.99
N PRO A 68 -3.72 22.81 -1.46
CA PRO A 68 -3.09 24.11 -1.64
C PRO A 68 -2.73 24.72 -0.28
N ARG A 69 -1.47 25.17 -0.15
CA ARG A 69 -0.97 25.88 1.04
C ARG A 69 -0.67 27.33 0.71
N LYS A 70 -1.03 28.26 1.59
CA LYS A 70 -0.66 29.68 1.53
C LYS A 70 0.40 30.00 2.58
N ALA A 71 1.51 30.60 2.16
CA ALA A 71 2.46 31.28 3.07
C ALA A 71 3.08 32.48 2.35
N ALA A 72 3.18 33.63 3.02
CA ALA A 72 3.82 34.84 2.49
C ALA A 72 3.34 35.26 1.08
N GLY A 73 2.04 35.13 0.78
CA GLY A 73 1.46 35.51 -0.51
C GLY A 73 1.68 34.51 -1.66
N GLN A 74 2.42 33.41 -1.43
CA GLN A 74 2.64 32.36 -2.41
C GLN A 74 1.81 31.11 -2.07
N SER A 75 1.20 30.52 -3.09
CA SER A 75 0.47 29.24 -2.99
C SER A 75 1.33 28.12 -3.57
N TRP A 76 1.50 27.02 -2.84
CA TRP A 76 2.16 25.82 -3.35
C TRP A 76 1.37 24.55 -3.04
N GLU A 77 1.55 23.55 -3.88
CA GLU A 77 0.98 22.22 -3.73
C GLU A 77 1.95 21.30 -2.96
N ASP A 78 1.49 20.73 -1.85
CA ASP A 78 2.26 19.75 -1.10
C ASP A 78 1.63 18.35 -1.22
N PRO A 79 2.22 17.43 -2.02
CA PRO A 79 1.68 16.09 -2.19
C PRO A 79 1.74 15.28 -0.89
N THR A 80 2.63 15.62 0.05
CA THR A 80 2.78 14.85 1.30
C THR A 80 1.60 15.04 2.25
N LEU A 81 0.75 16.05 2.02
CA LEU A 81 -0.46 16.27 2.80
C LEU A 81 -1.59 15.29 2.44
N ALA A 82 -1.62 14.79 1.21
CA ALA A 82 -2.62 13.86 0.72
C ALA A 82 -2.50 12.46 1.36
N ASP A 83 -1.29 12.09 1.79
CA ASP A 83 -1.03 10.77 2.39
C ASP A 83 -1.57 10.65 3.82
N TRP A 84 -1.90 11.77 4.47
CA TRP A 84 -2.36 11.75 5.86
C TRP A 84 -3.83 11.36 5.96
N PRO A 85 -4.24 10.71 7.07
CA PRO A 85 -5.64 10.44 7.35
C PRO A 85 -6.48 11.73 7.34
N GLN A 86 -7.71 11.63 6.85
CA GLN A 86 -8.66 12.74 6.88
C GLN A 86 -9.15 12.99 8.32
N ASN A 87 -9.48 14.25 8.63
CA ASN A 87 -9.97 14.69 9.94
C ASN A 87 -9.07 14.29 11.14
N ASP A 88 -7.77 14.27 10.93
CA ASP A 88 -6.82 13.86 11.96
C ASP A 88 -6.40 14.98 12.91
N PHE A 89 -5.67 14.61 13.97
CA PHE A 89 -5.03 15.53 14.89
C PHE A 89 -3.53 15.30 14.86
N ARG A 90 -2.77 16.31 14.41
CA ARG A 90 -1.32 16.17 14.24
C ARG A 90 -0.54 16.82 15.36
N LEU A 91 0.46 16.10 15.84
CA LEU A 91 1.47 16.55 16.78
C LEU A 91 2.77 16.85 16.02
N PHE A 92 3.32 18.04 16.23
CA PHE A 92 4.64 18.39 15.75
C PHE A 92 5.70 17.76 16.67
N CYS A 93 6.62 17.02 16.07
CA CYS A 93 7.73 16.35 16.74
C CYS A 93 9.04 16.99 16.29
N GLY A 94 9.62 17.85 17.12
CA GLY A 94 10.89 18.51 16.86
C GLY A 94 12.06 17.88 17.60
N ASP A 95 13.26 18.34 17.24
CA ASP A 95 14.51 17.93 17.88
C ASP A 95 14.88 16.45 17.70
N LEU A 96 14.42 15.85 16.60
CA LEU A 96 14.72 14.47 16.26
C LEU A 96 16.19 14.31 15.85
N GLY A 97 16.81 13.18 16.22
CA GLY A 97 18.14 12.80 15.76
C GLY A 97 18.17 12.36 14.30
N ASN A 98 19.36 12.27 13.72
CA ASN A 98 19.54 11.85 12.31
C ASN A 98 19.19 10.38 12.09
N GLU A 99 19.31 9.58 13.14
CA GLU A 99 18.94 8.17 13.22
C GLU A 99 17.42 7.93 13.26
N VAL A 100 16.63 8.97 13.60
CA VAL A 100 15.18 8.82 13.73
C VAL A 100 14.53 8.81 12.35
N ASN A 101 13.83 7.73 12.06
CA ASN A 101 13.02 7.55 10.85
C ASN A 101 11.54 7.38 11.20
N ASP A 102 10.71 7.20 10.16
CA ASP A 102 9.26 7.08 10.26
C ASP A 102 8.88 5.87 11.13
N ASP A 103 9.62 4.76 11.03
CA ASP A 103 9.39 3.55 11.83
C ASP A 103 9.72 3.74 13.30
N VAL A 104 10.85 4.36 13.61
CA VAL A 104 11.26 4.66 15.00
C VAL A 104 10.24 5.58 15.65
N LEU A 105 9.82 6.62 14.94
CA LEU A 105 8.81 7.54 15.43
C LEU A 105 7.46 6.84 15.58
N SER A 106 7.05 6.00 14.63
CA SER A 106 5.81 5.22 14.71
C SER A 106 5.81 4.29 15.92
N LYS A 107 6.88 3.54 16.15
CA LYS A 107 7.03 2.64 17.31
C LYS A 107 6.96 3.39 18.63
N ALA A 108 7.50 4.60 18.71
CA ALA A 108 7.44 5.40 19.93
C ALA A 108 6.01 5.82 20.30
N PHE A 109 5.14 6.03 19.31
CA PHE A 109 3.77 6.50 19.50
C PHE A 109 2.70 5.42 19.30
N SER A 110 3.05 4.21 18.84
CA SER A 110 2.10 3.11 18.62
C SER A 110 1.42 2.60 19.89
N ARG A 111 1.96 2.95 21.07
CA ARG A 111 1.35 2.63 22.36
C ARG A 111 0.06 3.41 22.65
N PHE A 112 -0.20 4.49 21.91
CA PHE A 112 -1.40 5.29 22.08
C PHE A 112 -2.52 4.72 21.20
N PRO A 113 -3.74 4.49 21.73
CA PRO A 113 -4.79 3.75 21.01
C PRO A 113 -5.22 4.36 19.68
N SER A 114 -5.27 5.70 19.58
CA SER A 114 -5.66 6.38 18.35
C SER A 114 -4.49 6.80 17.46
N PHE A 115 -3.30 6.23 17.65
CA PHE A 115 -2.18 6.46 16.73
C PHE A 115 -2.55 6.00 15.31
N ASN A 116 -2.37 6.88 14.32
CA ASN A 116 -2.65 6.56 12.92
C ASN A 116 -1.39 6.47 12.07
N MET A 117 -0.55 7.51 12.10
CA MET A 117 0.59 7.62 11.19
C MET A 117 1.69 8.51 11.79
N ALA A 118 2.95 8.20 11.54
CA ALA A 118 4.07 9.12 11.77
C ALA A 118 4.90 9.30 10.49
N ARG A 119 5.44 10.51 10.30
CA ARG A 119 6.38 10.81 9.21
C ARG A 119 7.46 11.77 9.66
N VAL A 120 8.71 11.48 9.33
CA VAL A 120 9.86 12.36 9.50
C VAL A 120 10.06 13.15 8.21
N VAL A 121 10.18 14.47 8.33
CA VAL A 121 10.39 15.32 7.16
C VAL A 121 11.86 15.26 6.75
N ARG A 122 12.09 14.83 5.52
CA ARG A 122 13.41 14.77 4.90
C ARG A 122 13.51 15.77 3.75
N ASP A 123 14.72 16.24 3.51
CA ASP A 123 15.05 17.03 2.34
C ASP A 123 14.96 16.14 1.09
N LYS A 124 14.19 16.57 0.08
CA LYS A 124 13.92 15.76 -1.12
C LYS A 124 15.17 15.55 -1.99
N ARG A 125 16.15 16.45 -1.94
CA ARG A 125 17.36 16.39 -2.77
C ARG A 125 18.45 15.54 -2.11
N THR A 126 18.59 15.66 -0.79
CA THR A 126 19.68 15.02 -0.05
C THR A 126 19.26 13.78 0.73
N GLY A 127 17.96 13.54 0.92
CA GLY A 127 17.42 12.44 1.73
C GLY A 127 17.65 12.58 3.24
N LYS A 128 18.39 13.61 3.67
CA LYS A 128 18.70 13.86 5.07
C LYS A 128 17.47 14.36 5.82
N THR A 129 17.33 13.96 7.09
CA THR A 129 16.24 14.46 7.94
C THR A 129 16.42 15.94 8.22
N LYS A 130 15.30 16.66 8.32
CA LYS A 130 15.26 18.05 8.76
C LYS A 130 15.18 18.19 10.29
N GLY A 131 15.26 17.08 11.02
CA GLY A 131 15.22 17.06 12.49
C GLY A 131 13.81 17.25 13.08
N TYR A 132 12.76 17.11 12.26
CA TYR A 132 11.39 17.17 12.72
C TYR A 132 10.47 16.24 11.93
N GLY A 133 9.33 15.92 12.53
CA GLY A 133 8.29 15.08 11.96
C GLY A 133 6.90 15.43 12.49
N PHE A 134 5.93 14.65 12.05
CA PHE A 134 4.55 14.75 12.49
C PHE A 134 4.02 13.37 12.87
N VAL A 135 3.17 13.35 13.89
CA VAL A 135 2.42 12.16 14.32
C VAL A 135 0.94 12.51 14.27
N SER A 136 0.13 11.62 13.71
CA SER A 136 -1.31 11.76 13.52
C SER A 136 -2.06 10.85 14.48
N PHE A 137 -3.09 11.41 15.11
CA PHE A 137 -4.02 10.70 15.98
C PHE A 137 -5.46 10.85 15.48
N ALA A 138 -6.29 9.84 15.70
CA ALA A 138 -7.73 9.93 15.44
C ALA A 138 -8.46 10.76 16.53
N ASN A 139 -7.99 10.70 17.78
CA ASN A 139 -8.64 11.38 18.91
C ASN A 139 -7.79 12.54 19.45
N PRO A 140 -8.41 13.70 19.76
CA PRO A 140 -7.69 14.84 20.33
C PRO A 140 -7.25 14.60 21.79
N THR A 141 -7.98 13.77 22.53
CA THR A 141 -7.66 13.39 23.92
C THR A 141 -6.34 12.63 23.99
N ASP A 142 -6.17 11.62 23.14
CA ASP A 142 -4.93 10.83 23.09
C ASP A 142 -3.75 11.67 22.61
N LEU A 143 -3.95 12.62 21.69
CA LEU A 143 -2.92 13.58 21.32
C LEU A 143 -2.46 14.39 22.53
N ALA A 144 -3.38 14.87 23.37
CA ALA A 144 -3.05 15.64 24.56
C ALA A 144 -2.30 14.79 25.59
N THR A 145 -2.70 13.53 25.77
CA THR A 145 -2.00 12.55 26.62
C THR A 145 -0.60 12.28 26.10
N ALA A 146 -0.44 12.00 24.81
CA ALA A 146 0.85 11.78 24.18
C ALA A 146 1.77 12.99 24.29
N LEU A 147 1.24 14.21 24.10
CA LEU A 147 1.98 15.45 24.30
C LEU A 147 2.48 15.58 25.75
N LYS A 148 1.64 15.27 26.75
CA LYS A 148 2.05 15.36 28.16
C LYS A 148 3.09 14.30 28.53
N GLU A 149 2.93 13.07 28.07
CA GLU A 149 3.75 11.93 28.49
C GLU A 149 5.09 11.85 27.75
N MET A 150 5.09 12.11 26.44
CA MET A 150 6.26 11.91 25.59
C MET A 150 7.13 13.16 25.43
N ASN A 151 6.66 14.35 25.79
CA ASN A 151 7.45 15.55 25.63
C ASN A 151 8.69 15.53 26.55
N GLY A 152 9.87 15.70 25.96
CA GLY A 152 11.15 15.58 26.65
C GLY A 152 11.66 14.14 26.82
N LYS A 153 10.92 13.12 26.38
CA LYS A 153 11.40 11.73 26.37
C LYS A 153 12.42 11.51 25.25
N TYR A 154 13.32 10.57 25.45
CA TYR A 154 14.31 10.21 24.43
C TYR A 154 13.66 9.39 23.32
N VAL A 155 13.82 9.84 22.08
CA VAL A 155 13.48 9.09 20.87
C VAL A 155 14.73 9.07 20.00
N GLY A 156 15.41 7.93 19.93
CA GLY A 156 16.79 7.86 19.48
C GLY A 156 17.73 8.44 20.54
N ASN A 157 18.67 9.28 20.12
CA ASN A 157 19.72 9.84 20.96
C ASN A 157 19.39 11.24 21.52
N ARG A 158 18.19 11.76 21.25
CA ARG A 158 17.80 13.14 21.60
C ARG A 158 16.42 13.18 22.27
N PRO A 159 16.19 14.11 23.22
CA PRO A 159 14.88 14.31 23.81
C PRO A 159 13.93 14.99 22.80
N ILE A 160 12.78 14.39 22.56
CA ILE A 160 11.78 14.88 21.60
C ILE A 160 11.07 16.12 22.13
N LYS A 161 10.89 17.14 21.27
CA LYS A 161 10.14 18.36 21.60
C LYS A 161 8.78 18.35 20.91
N LEU A 162 7.71 18.22 21.69
CA LEU A 162 6.35 18.07 21.18
C LEU A 162 5.57 19.38 21.25
N ARG A 163 4.81 19.69 20.20
CA ARG A 163 3.86 20.83 20.15
C ARG A 163 2.62 20.45 19.34
N LYS A 164 1.49 21.14 19.57
CA LYS A 164 0.33 21.03 18.68
C LYS A 164 0.70 21.51 17.26
N SER A 165 0.32 20.76 16.23
CA SER A 165 0.65 21.13 14.85
C SER A 165 -0.32 22.17 14.29
N LYS A 166 0.23 23.22 13.68
CA LYS A 166 -0.52 24.26 12.95
C LYS A 166 -0.81 23.87 11.51
N TRP A 167 -1.14 22.60 11.25
CA TRP A 167 -1.33 22.12 9.88
C TRP A 167 -2.64 22.62 9.29
N LYS A 168 -3.73 22.67 10.06
CA LYS A 168 -5.04 23.19 9.64
C LYS A 168 -4.96 24.69 9.29
N GLU A 169 -4.23 25.48 10.08
CA GLU A 169 -4.04 26.92 9.85
C GLU A 169 -3.31 27.24 8.54
N ARG A 170 -2.57 26.28 7.97
CA ARG A 170 -1.79 26.46 6.73
C ARG A 170 -2.54 26.00 5.47
N ILE A 171 -3.73 25.43 5.63
CA ILE A 171 -4.58 25.00 4.52
C ILE A 171 -5.40 26.20 4.06
N ASP A 172 -5.37 26.46 2.75
CA ASP A 172 -6.24 27.44 2.12
C ASP A 172 -7.62 26.81 1.85
N PHE A 173 -8.52 26.92 2.84
CA PHE A 173 -9.86 26.35 2.74
C PHE A 173 -10.67 26.94 1.57
N GLU A 174 -10.44 28.21 1.19
CA GLU A 174 -11.14 28.84 0.06
C GLU A 174 -10.72 28.21 -1.28
N ALA A 175 -9.42 27.99 -1.47
CA ALA A 175 -8.91 27.31 -2.67
C ALA A 175 -9.33 25.84 -2.71
N LEU A 176 -9.34 25.15 -1.57
CA LEU A 176 -9.80 23.78 -1.45
C LEU A 176 -11.28 23.66 -1.86
N GLU A 177 -12.13 24.58 -1.40
CA GLU A 177 -13.56 24.59 -1.73
C GLU A 177 -13.81 24.90 -3.22
N LYS A 178 -13.10 25.87 -3.81
CA LYS A 178 -13.13 26.13 -5.26
C LYS A 178 -12.71 24.91 -6.09
N GLN A 179 -11.72 24.13 -5.62
CA GLN A 179 -11.31 22.89 -6.27
C GLN A 179 -12.36 21.76 -6.13
N MET A 180 -13.11 21.72 -5.03
CA MET A 180 -14.22 20.76 -4.86
C MET A 180 -15.41 21.11 -5.77
N GLN A 181 -15.75 22.39 -5.90
CA GLN A 181 -16.86 22.87 -6.72
C GLN A 181 -16.58 22.74 -8.24
N SER A 182 -15.33 22.89 -8.68
CA SER A 182 -14.95 22.74 -10.09
C SER A 182 -15.01 21.28 -10.61
N GLY A 183 -14.97 20.28 -9.71
CA GLY A 183 -15.05 18.86 -10.06
C GLY A 183 -16.44 18.31 -10.36
N GLN A 184 -17.51 19.08 -10.09
CA GLN A 184 -18.91 18.63 -10.29
C GLN A 184 -19.54 19.07 -11.63
N LYS A 185 -18.79 19.68 -12.57
CA LYS A 185 -19.35 20.00 -13.89
C LYS A 185 -19.63 18.70 -14.66
N LYS A 186 -20.91 18.30 -14.74
CA LYS A 186 -21.42 17.20 -15.59
C LYS A 186 -20.79 17.30 -16.99
N PRO A 187 -20.31 16.18 -17.59
CA PRO A 187 -19.77 16.21 -18.95
C PRO A 187 -20.86 16.69 -19.91
N ARG A 188 -20.58 17.78 -20.65
CA ARG A 188 -21.46 18.27 -21.71
C ARG A 188 -21.41 17.28 -22.86
N LEU A 189 -22.54 16.63 -23.15
CA LEU A 189 -22.69 15.74 -24.30
C LEU A 189 -22.38 16.51 -25.60
N PRO A 190 -21.62 15.92 -26.54
CA PRO A 190 -21.33 16.57 -27.81
C PRO A 190 -22.62 16.71 -28.64
N LYS A 191 -22.93 17.93 -29.07
CA LYS A 191 -24.03 18.20 -30.00
C LYS A 191 -23.66 17.58 -31.35
N LYS A 192 -24.42 16.58 -31.81
CA LYS A 192 -24.30 16.04 -33.17
C LYS A 192 -24.59 17.17 -34.17
N SER A 193 -23.60 17.53 -34.98
CA SER A 193 -23.78 18.42 -36.13
C SER A 193 -24.56 17.66 -37.21
N VAL A 194 -25.81 18.05 -37.46
CA VAL A 194 -26.55 17.56 -38.62
C VAL A 194 -26.12 18.38 -39.83
N LEU A 195 -25.28 17.77 -40.66
CA LEU A 195 -24.88 18.28 -41.97
C LEU A 195 -26.07 18.11 -42.92
N HIS A 196 -26.67 19.20 -43.39
CA HIS A 196 -27.59 19.17 -44.53
C HIS A 196 -26.80 19.49 -45.79
N LYS A 197 -27.07 18.70 -46.83
CA LYS A 197 -26.41 18.64 -48.13
C LYS A 197 -27.29 19.32 -49.18
#